data_AF-A0AA39GSR2-F1
#
_entry.id   AF-A0AA39GSR2-F1
#
_cell.length_a   1.000
_cell.length_b   1.000
_cell.length_c   1.000
_cell.angle_alpha   90.00
_cell.angle_beta   90.00
_cell.angle_gamma   90.00
#
_symmetry.space_group_name_H-M   'P 1'
#
loop_
_entity.id
_entity.type
_entity.pdbx_description
1 polymer ?
#
loop_
_entity_poly.entity_id
_entity_poly.type
_entity_poly.pdbx_seq_one_letter_code
_entity_poly.pdbx_strand_id
1 'polypeptide(L)'
;MLVFRDINAAKTHLMRMRNPVDEKRWRTEAENVDRADYLLAKLKASIAVIHYLNRVTTPNANGKLATIVNNIGYQLAYAQQLWNKVAILQFWREWVKDLFEVALINQTRKFVEGLIKEMRLAWAPRSGETAKKVLETVEIMEAELEHLSIDTSNFH
;
A
#
# COMPACT_ATOMS: atom_id res chain seq x y z
N MET A 1 15.18 -3.33 11.20
CA MET A 1 15.17 -2.06 10.46
C MET A 1 14.73 -2.36 9.03
N LEU A 2 13.59 -1.84 8.57
CA LEU A 2 13.14 -2.01 7.17
C LEU A 2 14.11 -1.26 6.26
N VAL A 3 14.65 -1.93 5.25
CA VAL A 3 15.55 -1.28 4.28
C VAL A 3 14.69 -0.62 3.21
N PHE A 4 15.06 0.57 2.72
CA PHE A 4 14.34 1.27 1.63
C PHE A 4 14.03 0.36 0.42
N ARG A 5 14.88 -0.65 0.18
CA ARG A 5 14.68 -1.69 -0.84
C ARG A 5 13.37 -2.46 -0.66
N ASP A 6 12.99 -2.80 0.57
CA ASP A 6 11.80 -3.63 0.85
C ASP A 6 10.51 -2.83 0.61
N ILE A 7 10.52 -1.55 1.01
CA ILE A 7 9.43 -0.60 0.72
C ILE A 7 9.29 -0.41 -0.79
N ASN A 8 10.40 -0.22 -1.51
CA ASN A 8 10.35 -0.06 -2.97
C ASN A 8 9.84 -1.32 -3.68
N ALA A 9 10.24 -2.51 -3.22
CA ALA A 9 9.72 -3.76 -3.76
C ALA A 9 8.20 -3.87 -3.55
N ALA A 10 7.69 -3.64 -2.34
CA ALA A 10 6.25 -3.65 -2.07
C ALA A 10 5.52 -2.58 -2.90
N LYS A 11 6.08 -1.36 -2.99
CA LYS A 11 5.54 -0.26 -3.77
C LYS A 11 5.31 -0.65 -5.23
N THR A 12 6.27 -1.30 -5.88
CA THR A 12 6.13 -1.71 -7.29
C THR A 12 4.93 -2.64 -7.50
N HIS A 13 4.67 -3.57 -6.58
CA HIS A 13 3.52 -4.46 -6.66
C HIS A 13 2.20 -3.72 -6.39
N LEU A 14 2.14 -2.95 -5.30
CA LEU A 14 0.92 -2.26 -4.88
C LEU A 14 0.48 -1.18 -5.88
N MET A 15 1.42 -0.40 -6.43
CA MET A 15 1.13 0.59 -7.48
C MET A 15 0.61 -0.03 -8.79
N ARG A 16 0.78 -1.35 -8.97
CA ARG A 16 0.23 -2.12 -10.09
C ARG A 16 -1.04 -2.90 -9.70
N MET A 17 -1.61 -2.61 -8.53
CA MET A 17 -2.75 -3.32 -7.95
C MET A 17 -2.52 -4.84 -7.83
N ARG A 18 -1.31 -5.22 -7.39
CA ARG A 18 -0.93 -6.62 -7.17
C ARG A 18 -0.41 -6.83 -5.75
N ASN A 19 -0.57 -8.04 -5.25
CA ASN A 19 -0.03 -8.44 -3.96
C ASN A 19 1.50 -8.63 -4.03
N PRO A 20 2.28 -8.15 -3.03
CA PRO A 20 3.72 -8.43 -2.92
C PRO A 20 4.06 -9.91 -2.72
N VAL A 21 3.11 -10.70 -2.22
CA VAL A 21 3.18 -12.17 -2.14
C VAL A 21 1.93 -12.72 -2.82
N ASP A 22 2.10 -13.69 -3.71
CA ASP A 22 0.99 -14.35 -4.41
C ASP A 22 0.01 -14.96 -3.40
N GLU A 23 -1.28 -14.63 -3.55
CA GLU A 23 -2.38 -15.09 -2.69
C GLU A 23 -2.45 -16.61 -2.59
N LYS A 24 -2.14 -17.31 -3.70
CA LYS A 24 -2.12 -18.77 -3.73
C LYS A 24 -1.06 -19.39 -2.81
N ARG A 25 -0.06 -18.61 -2.41
CA ARG A 25 1.07 -19.06 -1.59
C ARG A 25 0.94 -18.66 -0.12
N TRP A 26 -0.03 -17.83 0.26
CA TRP A 26 -0.10 -17.26 1.60
C TRP A 26 -0.10 -18.33 2.69
N ARG A 27 -0.95 -19.35 2.58
CA ARG A 27 -1.02 -20.44 3.55
C ARG A 27 0.31 -21.19 3.67
N THR A 28 0.82 -21.69 2.55
CA THR A 28 2.06 -22.49 2.53
C THR A 28 3.26 -21.70 3.06
N GLU A 29 3.33 -20.41 2.77
CA GLU A 29 4.39 -19.54 3.28
C GLU A 29 4.19 -19.23 4.77
N ALA A 30 2.96 -19.04 5.24
CA ALA A 30 2.65 -18.78 6.64
C ALA A 30 2.96 -19.97 7.55
N GLU A 31 2.73 -21.19 7.05
CA GLU A 31 3.08 -22.43 7.73
C GLU A 31 4.60 -22.66 7.81
N ASN A 32 5.38 -22.07 6.90
CA ASN A 32 6.83 -22.19 6.90
C ASN A 32 7.47 -21.29 7.98
N VAL A 33 8.01 -21.90 9.04
CA VAL A 33 8.64 -21.22 10.19
C VAL A 33 9.79 -20.30 9.74
N ASP A 34 10.59 -20.74 8.77
CA ASP A 34 11.77 -20.00 8.28
C ASP A 34 11.39 -18.76 7.45
N ARG A 35 10.10 -18.63 7.09
CA ARG A 35 9.58 -17.55 6.26
C ARG A 35 8.81 -16.51 7.07
N ALA A 36 8.68 -16.67 8.38
CA ALA A 36 7.95 -15.75 9.24
C ALA A 36 8.43 -14.30 9.08
N ASP A 37 9.73 -14.08 9.24
CA ASP A 37 10.33 -12.74 9.15
C ASP A 37 10.19 -12.14 7.74
N TYR A 38 10.27 -12.97 6.71
CA TYR A 38 10.03 -12.55 5.33
C TYR A 38 8.60 -12.02 5.15
N LEU A 39 7.59 -12.75 5.65
CA LEU A 39 6.20 -12.34 5.54
C LEU A 39 5.91 -11.08 6.37
N LEU A 40 6.39 -11.02 7.61
CA LEU A 40 6.28 -9.84 8.46
C LEU A 40 6.94 -8.62 7.80
N ALA A 41 8.10 -8.79 7.15
CA ALA A 41 8.74 -7.71 6.41
C ALA A 41 7.89 -7.24 5.22
N LYS A 42 7.22 -8.15 4.50
CA LYS A 42 6.31 -7.79 3.40
C LYS A 42 5.07 -7.03 3.89
N LEU A 43 4.48 -7.48 5.00
CA LEU A 43 3.34 -6.80 5.62
C LEU A 43 3.72 -5.37 6.04
N LYS A 44 4.80 -5.23 6.81
CA LYS A 44 5.30 -3.93 7.25
C LYS A 44 5.69 -3.03 6.08
N ALA A 45 6.34 -3.58 5.06
CA ALA A 45 6.71 -2.81 3.87
C ALA A 45 5.47 -2.28 3.13
N SER A 46 4.41 -3.08 3.00
CA SER A 46 3.15 -2.64 2.36
C SER A 46 2.49 -1.49 3.12
N ILE A 47 2.40 -1.58 4.44
CA ILE A 47 1.89 -0.50 5.30
C ILE A 47 2.77 0.75 5.15
N ALA A 48 4.09 0.58 5.21
CA ALA A 48 5.06 1.66 5.09
C ALA A 48 5.00 2.39 3.72
N VAL A 49 4.53 1.74 2.65
CA VAL A 49 4.31 2.41 1.35
C VAL A 49 3.25 3.49 1.48
N ILE A 50 2.15 3.22 2.19
CA ILE A 50 1.06 4.20 2.40
C ILE A 50 1.59 5.40 3.19
N HIS A 51 2.29 5.16 4.30
CA HIS A 51 2.93 6.22 5.08
C HIS A 51 3.96 7.01 4.27
N TYR A 52 4.72 6.32 3.41
CA TYR A 52 5.69 6.97 2.53
C TYR A 52 5.00 7.92 1.54
N LEU A 53 3.82 7.58 1.03
CA LEU A 53 3.06 8.47 0.12
C LEU A 53 2.52 9.72 0.82
N ASN A 54 2.36 9.70 2.14
CA ASN A 54 2.00 10.86 2.97
C ASN A 54 3.22 11.67 3.45
N ARG A 55 4.44 11.21 3.18
CA ARG A 55 5.64 11.87 3.69
C ARG A 55 5.83 13.25 3.05
N VAL A 56 5.76 14.29 3.88
CA VAL A 56 6.01 15.69 3.50
C VAL A 56 7.46 16.14 3.79
N THR A 57 8.20 15.40 4.61
CA THR A 57 9.61 15.66 4.93
C THR A 57 10.56 15.05 3.91
N THR A 58 11.80 15.50 3.81
CA THR A 58 12.77 15.02 2.81
C THR A 58 12.96 13.49 2.84
N PRO A 59 12.75 12.76 1.71
CA PRO A 59 12.18 13.25 0.45
C PRO A 59 10.65 13.47 0.55
N ASN A 60 10.17 14.68 0.21
CA ASN A 60 8.75 15.03 0.17
C ASN A 60 8.06 14.25 -0.96
N ALA A 61 7.64 13.03 -0.67
CA ALA A 61 7.04 12.12 -1.62
C ALA A 61 5.63 12.56 -2.00
N ASN A 62 4.84 13.04 -1.03
CA ASN A 62 3.49 13.54 -1.27
C ASN A 62 3.51 14.74 -2.24
N GLY A 63 4.32 15.75 -1.97
CA GLY A 63 4.44 16.94 -2.82
C GLY A 63 4.97 16.64 -4.22
N LYS A 64 5.91 15.69 -4.33
CA LYS A 64 6.39 15.21 -5.64
C LYS A 64 5.28 14.50 -6.42
N LEU A 65 4.48 13.68 -5.76
CA LEU A 65 3.34 13.00 -6.38
C LEU A 65 2.29 14.01 -6.83
N ALA A 66 1.91 14.95 -5.95
CA ALA A 66 0.97 16.03 -6.28
C ALA A 66 1.44 16.82 -7.51
N THR A 67 2.73 17.20 -7.56
CA THR A 67 3.32 17.90 -8.72
C THR A 67 3.11 17.12 -10.03
N ILE A 68 3.34 15.80 -10.02
CA ILE A 68 3.15 14.97 -11.21
C ILE A 68 1.66 14.92 -11.60
N VAL A 69 0.78 14.70 -10.63
CA VAL A 69 -0.66 14.60 -10.85
C VAL A 69 -1.22 15.89 -11.47
N ASN A 70 -0.83 17.03 -10.90
CA ASN A 70 -1.31 18.35 -11.32
C ASN A 70 -0.76 18.72 -12.70
N ASN A 71 0.49 18.35 -13.01
CA ASN A 71 1.08 18.54 -14.34
C ASN A 71 0.34 17.78 -15.44
N ILE A 72 -0.13 16.55 -15.16
CA ILE A 72 -0.99 15.80 -16.08
C ILE A 72 -2.34 16.51 -16.22
N GLY A 73 -2.93 16.96 -15.11
CA GLY A 73 -4.15 17.77 -15.11
C GLY A 73 -4.06 18.99 -16.03
N TYR A 74 -2.97 19.76 -15.95
CA TYR A 74 -2.74 20.92 -16.82
C TYR A 74 -2.67 20.54 -18.31
N GLN A 75 -2.01 19.42 -18.65
CA GLN A 75 -1.94 18.94 -20.04
C GLN A 75 -3.32 18.52 -20.57
N LEU A 76 -4.11 17.84 -19.74
CA LEU A 76 -5.48 17.44 -20.09
C LEU A 76 -6.41 18.66 -20.23
N ALA A 77 -6.27 19.66 -19.36
CA ALA A 77 -7.01 20.92 -19.46
C ALA A 77 -6.74 21.63 -20.78
N TYR A 78 -5.46 21.72 -21.18
CA TYR A 78 -5.06 22.30 -22.45
C TYR A 78 -5.64 21.50 -23.65
N ALA A 79 -5.55 20.17 -23.62
CA ALA A 79 -6.13 19.33 -24.66
C ALA A 79 -7.65 19.48 -24.77
N GLN A 80 -8.36 19.61 -23.64
CA GLN A 80 -9.80 19.84 -23.60
C GLN A 80 -10.19 21.16 -24.28
N GLN A 81 -9.40 22.23 -24.07
CA GLN A 81 -9.59 23.52 -24.75
C GLN A 81 -9.41 23.42 -26.27
N LEU A 82 -8.42 22.65 -26.73
CA LEU A 82 -8.13 22.51 -28.15
C LEU A 82 -9.17 21.66 -28.90
N TRP A 83 -9.65 20.58 -28.29
CA TRP A 83 -10.45 19.57 -28.98
C TRP A 83 -11.93 19.59 -28.65
N ASN A 84 -12.36 20.47 -27.72
CA ASN A 84 -13.76 20.69 -27.32
C ASN A 84 -14.54 19.39 -27.10
N LYS A 85 -13.90 18.40 -26.47
CA LYS A 85 -14.45 17.06 -26.22
C LYS A 85 -14.27 16.69 -24.75
N VAL A 86 -15.39 16.32 -24.12
CA VAL A 86 -15.57 15.64 -22.82
C VAL A 86 -14.83 16.30 -21.64
N ALA A 87 -15.40 16.22 -20.43
CA ALA A 87 -14.78 16.73 -19.22
C ALA A 87 -13.59 15.84 -18.75
N ILE A 88 -12.57 15.68 -19.59
CA ILE A 88 -11.42 14.80 -19.34
C ILE A 88 -10.57 15.26 -18.15
N LEU A 89 -10.49 16.57 -17.91
CA LEU A 89 -9.87 17.11 -16.69
C LEU A 89 -10.62 16.68 -15.44
N GLN A 90 -11.96 16.76 -15.46
CA GLN A 90 -12.79 16.38 -14.32
C GLN A 90 -12.66 14.88 -14.06
N PHE A 91 -12.72 14.06 -15.11
CA PHE A 91 -12.48 12.63 -15.01
C PHE A 91 -11.12 12.33 -14.37
N TRP A 92 -10.04 12.99 -14.82
CA TRP A 92 -8.70 12.80 -14.26
C TRP A 92 -8.64 13.11 -12.76
N ARG A 93 -9.22 14.24 -12.33
CA ARG A 93 -9.22 14.67 -10.93
C ARG A 93 -9.94 13.69 -10.02
N GLU A 94 -11.09 13.18 -10.44
CA GLU A 94 -11.84 12.18 -9.67
C GLU A 94 -11.10 10.85 -9.66
N TRP A 95 -10.72 10.37 -10.85
CA TRP A 95 -10.07 9.08 -11.03
C TRP A 95 -8.77 8.95 -10.24
N VAL A 96 -7.93 10.00 -10.23
CA VAL A 96 -6.65 9.95 -9.52
C VAL A 96 -6.84 9.95 -8.01
N LYS A 97 -7.85 10.66 -7.48
CA LYS A 97 -8.17 10.62 -6.06
C LYS A 97 -8.70 9.25 -5.66
N ASP A 98 -9.66 8.71 -6.42
CA ASP A 98 -10.18 7.36 -6.21
C ASP A 98 -9.07 6.30 -6.24
N LEU A 99 -8.10 6.44 -7.15
CA LEU A 99 -6.97 5.52 -7.24
C LEU A 99 -6.16 5.46 -5.94
N PHE A 100 -5.86 6.60 -5.33
CA PHE A 100 -5.02 6.69 -4.13
C PHE A 100 -5.81 6.55 -2.83
N GLU A 101 -6.95 7.23 -2.69
CA GLU A 101 -7.76 7.24 -1.47
C GLU A 101 -8.58 5.97 -1.29
N VAL A 102 -8.93 5.27 -2.38
CA VAL A 102 -9.81 4.10 -2.32
C VAL A 102 -9.10 2.86 -2.82
N ALA A 103 -8.71 2.81 -4.09
CA ALA A 103 -8.25 1.57 -4.72
C ALA A 103 -6.95 1.05 -4.07
N LEU A 104 -5.95 1.93 -3.90
CA LEU A 104 -4.66 1.54 -3.33
C LEU A 104 -4.76 1.14 -1.85
N ILE A 105 -5.57 1.87 -1.07
CA ILE A 105 -5.81 1.56 0.35
C ILE A 105 -6.51 0.21 0.47
N ASN A 106 -7.60 -0.01 -0.27
CA ASN A 106 -8.34 -1.27 -0.24
C ASN A 106 -7.48 -2.45 -0.69
N GLN A 107 -6.66 -2.27 -1.73
CA GLN A 107 -5.72 -3.29 -2.18
C GLN A 107 -4.68 -3.63 -1.09
N THR A 108 -4.17 -2.62 -0.41
CA THR A 108 -3.19 -2.80 0.67
C THR A 108 -3.83 -3.50 1.87
N ARG A 109 -5.01 -3.06 2.31
CA ARG A 109 -5.79 -3.69 3.38
C ARG A 109 -6.09 -5.16 3.05
N LYS A 110 -6.66 -5.44 1.87
CA LYS A 110 -6.95 -6.81 1.43
C LYS A 110 -5.72 -7.71 1.49
N PHE A 111 -4.58 -7.23 1.02
CA PHE A 111 -3.32 -7.99 1.08
C PHE A 111 -2.89 -8.25 2.52
N VAL A 112 -2.84 -7.21 3.35
CA VAL A 112 -2.32 -7.31 4.72
C VAL A 112 -3.25 -8.15 5.59
N GLU A 113 -4.55 -7.86 5.61
CA GLU A 113 -5.55 -8.60 6.39
C GLU A 113 -5.57 -10.08 6.00
N GLY A 114 -5.56 -10.36 4.69
CA GLY A 114 -5.57 -11.72 4.17
C GLY A 114 -4.35 -12.52 4.62
N LEU A 115 -3.16 -11.94 4.55
CA LEU A 115 -1.94 -12.62 4.98
C LEU A 115 -1.82 -12.70 6.52
N ILE A 116 -2.27 -11.67 7.26
CA ILE A 116 -2.38 -11.71 8.74
C ILE A 116 -3.27 -12.86 9.18
N LYS A 117 -4.40 -13.07 8.51
CA LYS A 117 -5.32 -14.19 8.81
C LYS A 117 -4.62 -15.54 8.66
N GLU A 118 -3.92 -15.78 7.55
CA GLU A 118 -3.19 -17.04 7.36
C GLU A 118 -2.04 -17.19 8.37
N MET A 119 -1.33 -16.10 8.70
CA MET A 119 -0.31 -16.11 9.75
C MET A 119 -0.91 -16.45 11.13
N ARG A 120 -2.05 -15.88 11.51
CA ARG A 120 -2.71 -16.24 12.77
C ARG A 120 -3.09 -17.71 12.82
N LEU A 121 -3.68 -18.24 11.75
CA LEU A 121 -4.07 -19.66 11.66
C LEU A 121 -2.86 -20.60 11.80
N ALA A 122 -1.74 -20.27 11.15
CA ALA A 122 -0.54 -21.10 11.19
C ALA A 122 0.23 -21.01 12.53
N TRP A 123 0.17 -19.87 13.22
CA TRP A 123 1.01 -19.58 14.39
C TRP A 123 0.29 -19.65 15.73
N ALA A 124 -1.04 -19.45 15.79
CA ALA A 124 -1.80 -19.55 17.04
C ALA A 124 -1.69 -20.91 17.76
N PRO A 125 -1.63 -22.06 17.06
CA PRO A 125 -1.44 -23.36 17.72
C PRO A 125 -0.02 -23.59 18.25
N ARG A 126 0.95 -22.75 17.84
CA ARG A 126 2.36 -22.92 18.21
C ARG A 126 2.64 -22.28 19.55
N SER A 127 3.50 -22.92 20.35
CA SER A 127 4.00 -22.40 21.61
C SER A 127 5.43 -21.84 21.46
N GLY A 128 5.82 -20.95 22.38
CA GLY A 128 7.16 -20.39 22.44
C GLY A 128 7.27 -18.92 22.01
N GLU A 129 8.42 -18.32 22.29
CA GLU A 129 8.67 -16.89 22.16
C GLU A 129 8.53 -16.39 20.71
N THR A 130 8.95 -17.19 19.72
CA THR A 130 8.83 -16.83 18.31
C THR A 130 7.36 -16.70 17.89
N ALA A 131 6.52 -17.65 18.29
CA ALA A 131 5.08 -17.60 17.95
C ALA A 131 4.41 -16.39 18.60
N LYS A 132 4.73 -16.09 19.86
CA LYS A 132 4.27 -14.90 20.56
C LYS A 132 4.65 -13.62 19.81
N LYS A 133 5.92 -13.45 19.44
CA LYS A 133 6.40 -12.28 18.68
C LYS A 133 5.71 -12.13 17.33
N VAL A 134 5.48 -13.23 16.61
CA VAL A 134 4.77 -13.20 15.32
C VAL A 134 3.33 -12.71 15.53
N LEU A 135 2.61 -13.29 16.49
CA LEU A 135 1.21 -12.96 16.78
C LEU A 135 1.05 -11.50 17.26
N GLU A 136 1.90 -11.04 18.17
CA GLU A 136 1.93 -9.64 18.62
C GLU A 136 2.23 -8.69 17.46
N THR A 137 3.17 -9.05 16.59
CA THR A 137 3.52 -8.20 15.44
C THR A 137 2.36 -8.07 14.47
N VAL A 138 1.64 -9.15 14.17
CA VAL A 138 0.47 -9.08 13.27
C VAL A 138 -0.71 -8.36 13.90
N GLU A 139 -0.89 -8.44 15.22
CA GLU A 139 -1.91 -7.68 15.93
C GLU A 139 -1.67 -6.16 15.86
N ILE A 140 -0.42 -5.72 16.09
CA ILE A 140 -0.05 -4.31 15.94
C ILE A 140 -0.30 -3.82 14.51
N MET A 141 0.08 -4.63 13.50
CA MET A 141 -0.12 -4.27 12.10
C MET A 141 -1.60 -4.19 11.73
N GLU A 142 -2.45 -5.08 12.25
CA GLU A 142 -3.89 -5.05 11.99
C GLU A 142 -4.53 -3.77 12.54
N ALA A 143 -4.20 -3.37 13.77
CA ALA A 143 -4.68 -2.11 14.33
C ALA A 143 -4.27 -0.89 13.49
N GLU A 144 -3.08 -0.92 12.89
CA GLU A 144 -2.60 0.15 12.02
C GLU A 144 -3.41 0.27 10.70
N LEU A 145 -4.02 -0.83 10.23
CA LEU A 145 -4.80 -0.83 8.98
C LEU A 145 -6.06 0.03 9.03
N GLU A 146 -6.69 0.13 10.20
CA GLU A 146 -7.90 0.93 10.41
C GLU A 146 -7.65 2.41 10.11
N HIS A 147 -6.42 2.88 10.33
CA HIS A 147 -6.03 4.29 10.21
C HIS A 147 -5.30 4.62 8.91
N LEU A 148 -5.14 3.65 8.00
CA LEU A 148 -4.52 3.92 6.71
C LEU A 148 -5.35 4.91 5.88
N SER A 149 -4.68 5.99 5.48
CA SER A 149 -5.20 7.04 4.60
C SER A 149 -4.08 7.52 3.67
N ILE A 150 -4.44 8.11 2.54
CA ILE A 150 -3.51 8.86 1.69
C ILE A 150 -4.05 10.27 1.54
N ASP A 151 -3.24 11.27 1.86
CA ASP A 151 -3.61 12.67 1.70
C ASP A 151 -3.49 13.09 0.22
N THR A 152 -4.64 13.30 -0.43
CA THR A 152 -4.71 13.82 -1.80
C THR A 152 -5.23 15.26 -1.89
N SER A 153 -5.25 15.99 -0.76
CA SER A 153 -5.72 17.38 -0.70
C SER A 153 -5.07 18.31 -1.74
N ASN A 154 -3.82 18.01 -2.11
CA ASN A 154 -3.05 18.77 -3.08
C ASN A 154 -3.22 18.32 -4.56
N PHE A 155 -4.10 17.37 -4.85
CA PHE A 155 -4.37 16.88 -6.22
C PHE A 155 -5.47 17.73 -6.87
N HIS A 156 -5.12 18.46 -7.95
CA HIS A 156 -5.97 19.43 -8.64
C HIS A 156 -5.75 19.46 -10.16
#